data_AF-G0V0M5-F1
#
_entry.id   AF-G0V0M5-F1
#
_cell.length_a   1.000
_cell.length_b   1.000
_cell.length_c   1.000
_cell.angle_alpha   90.00
_cell.angle_beta   90.00
_cell.angle_gamma   90.00
#
_symmetry.space_group_name_H-M   'P 1'
#
loop_
_entity.id
_entity.type
_entity.pdbx_description
1 polymer ?
#
loop_
_entity_poly.entity_id
_entity_poly.type
_entity_poly.pdbx_seq_one_letter_code
_entity_poly.pdbx_strand_id
1 'polypeptide(L)'
;MNVCSRRSEGAMKTIPLNLSFGNFEFNESKRFGQRGGGMRELSAALRKAQQRAAIHSQMLQRKGGLEERNADLLGTAIRRAAGERVKDDPKRLAKALAKRRSKKRSSAKKWAGRLEQIKKSVDNVVEEKGTSRAKKWQQKQSLSNGKKDDKSRKSFKEKSSRGGEKRGHSVRNKRNPQGSSKKAPMVSTKKARRKS
;
A
#
# COMPACT_ATOMS: atom_id res chain seq x y z
N MET A 1 -36.39 -50.79 22.09
CA MET A 1 -37.56 -49.97 21.73
C MET A 1 -37.02 -48.60 21.29
N ASN A 2 -36.84 -48.37 19.98
CA ASN A 2 -37.81 -47.71 19.07
C ASN A 2 -37.68 -46.16 19.19
N VAL A 3 -37.39 -45.31 18.20
CA VAL A 3 -37.36 -45.39 16.72
C VAL A 3 -36.51 -44.22 16.16
N CYS A 4 -35.71 -44.47 15.12
CA CYS A 4 -35.22 -43.46 14.17
C CYS A 4 -36.35 -43.01 13.23
N SER A 5 -36.67 -41.71 13.15
CA SER A 5 -37.25 -41.12 11.92
C SER A 5 -37.32 -39.59 11.95
N ARG A 6 -36.36 -38.93 11.30
CA ARG A 6 -36.66 -37.76 10.48
C ARG A 6 -36.05 -37.97 9.11
N ARG A 7 -36.94 -38.27 8.16
CA ARG A 7 -36.69 -38.30 6.73
C ARG A 7 -36.18 -36.92 6.31
N SER A 8 -34.96 -36.87 5.79
CA SER A 8 -34.55 -35.86 4.82
C SER A 8 -34.10 -36.61 3.57
N GLU A 9 -35.08 -37.14 2.85
CA GLU A 9 -34.87 -37.52 1.46
C GLU A 9 -34.77 -36.25 0.61
N GLY A 10 -33.89 -36.26 -0.38
CA GLY A 10 -34.01 -35.37 -1.54
C GLY A 10 -33.14 -34.12 -1.53
N ALA A 11 -31.82 -34.29 -1.62
CA ALA A 11 -30.98 -33.56 -2.58
C ALA A 11 -29.51 -33.98 -2.39
N MET A 12 -29.18 -35.20 -2.82
CA MET A 12 -27.81 -35.51 -3.26
C MET A 12 -27.56 -34.68 -4.54
N LYS A 13 -27.43 -33.37 -4.39
CA LYS A 13 -26.76 -32.52 -5.38
C LYS A 13 -25.30 -32.90 -5.24
N THR A 14 -24.92 -33.92 -6.01
CA THR A 14 -23.56 -34.29 -6.33
C THR A 14 -22.77 -33.00 -6.47
N ILE A 15 -21.97 -32.65 -5.47
CA ILE A 15 -20.96 -31.62 -5.63
C ILE A 15 -20.05 -32.20 -6.71
N PRO A 16 -19.96 -31.62 -7.92
CA PRO A 16 -19.04 -32.14 -8.89
C PRO A 16 -17.64 -31.86 -8.37
N LEU A 17 -17.07 -32.87 -7.70
CA LEU A 17 -15.69 -32.96 -7.23
C LEU A 17 -14.70 -33.14 -8.39
N ASN A 18 -15.06 -32.66 -9.58
CA ASN A 18 -14.11 -32.42 -10.66
C ASN A 18 -13.63 -30.97 -10.58
N LEU A 19 -12.99 -30.64 -9.46
CA LEU A 19 -11.95 -29.60 -9.46
C LEU A 19 -10.71 -30.23 -10.08
N SER A 20 -10.79 -30.57 -11.36
CA SER A 20 -9.59 -30.77 -12.16
C SER A 20 -8.85 -29.43 -12.14
N PHE A 21 -7.66 -29.42 -11.54
CA PHE A 21 -6.65 -28.38 -11.75
C PHE A 21 -6.09 -28.43 -13.19
N GLY A 22 -6.95 -28.74 -14.16
CA GLY A 22 -6.64 -28.95 -15.57
C GLY A 22 -7.18 -27.79 -16.39
N ASN A 23 -6.28 -27.09 -17.08
CA ASN A 23 -6.54 -26.06 -18.08
C ASN A 23 -7.43 -24.89 -17.63
N PHE A 24 -6.86 -24.04 -16.77
CA PHE A 24 -7.21 -22.62 -16.78
C PHE A 24 -6.71 -21.98 -18.10
N GLU A 25 -7.36 -22.30 -19.21
CA GLU A 25 -7.39 -21.36 -20.32
C GLU A 25 -8.16 -20.14 -19.80
N PHE A 26 -7.40 -19.14 -19.37
CA PHE A 26 -7.91 -17.85 -19.02
C PHE A 26 -8.51 -17.26 -20.30
N ASN A 27 -9.78 -17.57 -20.55
CA ASN A 27 -10.56 -17.08 -21.67
C ASN A 27 -10.47 -15.55 -21.72
N GLU A 28 -9.55 -15.03 -22.53
CA GLU A 28 -9.40 -13.61 -22.80
C GLU A 28 -10.70 -13.01 -23.37
N SER A 29 -11.58 -13.85 -23.89
CA SER A 29 -12.93 -13.56 -24.40
C SER A 29 -13.94 -13.10 -23.34
N LYS A 30 -13.77 -13.44 -22.04
CA LYS A 30 -14.67 -12.93 -20.96
C LYS A 30 -14.23 -11.57 -20.37
N ARG A 31 -13.14 -10.97 -20.87
CA ARG A 31 -12.57 -9.72 -20.31
C ARG A 31 -13.16 -8.42 -20.85
N PHE A 32 -14.10 -8.47 -21.79
CA PHE A 32 -14.71 -7.26 -22.38
C PHE A 32 -15.39 -6.31 -21.37
N GLY A 33 -15.56 -6.69 -20.10
CA GLY A 33 -16.06 -5.81 -19.02
C GLY A 33 -15.15 -5.65 -17.78
N GLN A 34 -14.01 -6.36 -17.68
CA GLN A 34 -13.19 -6.31 -16.47
C GLN A 34 -12.13 -5.21 -16.54
N ARG A 35 -12.42 -4.08 -15.87
CA ARG A 35 -11.48 -3.03 -15.41
C ARG A 35 -10.06 -3.13 -15.97
N GLY A 36 -9.87 -2.57 -17.17
CA GLY A 36 -8.57 -2.23 -17.79
C GLY A 36 -7.46 -3.24 -17.55
N GLY A 37 -7.27 -4.16 -18.50
CA GLY A 37 -6.27 -5.22 -18.36
C GLY A 37 -4.92 -4.62 -18.02
N GLY A 38 -4.36 -5.21 -16.97
CA GLY A 38 -3.44 -4.50 -16.12
C GLY A 38 -2.02 -4.40 -16.69
N MET A 39 -1.05 -4.76 -15.85
CA MET A 39 0.36 -4.67 -16.23
C MET A 39 0.68 -5.70 -17.32
N ARG A 40 -0.02 -6.85 -17.28
CA ARG A 40 0.08 -7.92 -18.27
C ARG A 40 -0.43 -7.48 -19.63
N GLU A 41 -1.62 -6.89 -19.72
CA GLU A 41 -2.15 -6.40 -21.00
C GLU A 41 -1.26 -5.30 -21.59
N LEU A 42 -0.86 -4.31 -20.78
CA LEU A 42 0.06 -3.26 -21.24
C LEU A 42 1.41 -3.83 -21.69
N SER A 43 1.92 -4.87 -21.04
CA SER A 43 3.16 -5.53 -21.46
C SER A 43 3.00 -6.36 -22.73
N ALA A 44 1.85 -7.03 -22.91
CA ALA A 44 1.54 -7.77 -24.11
C ALA A 44 1.36 -6.82 -25.30
N ALA A 45 0.63 -5.73 -25.10
CA ALA A 45 0.49 -4.65 -26.09
C ALA A 45 1.84 -4.04 -26.45
N LEU A 46 2.73 -3.79 -25.46
CA LEU A 46 4.07 -3.28 -25.73
C LEU A 46 4.89 -4.23 -26.60
N ARG A 47 4.86 -5.54 -26.31
CA ARG A 47 5.56 -6.54 -27.14
C ARG A 47 5.02 -6.57 -28.55
N LYS A 48 3.69 -6.61 -28.72
CA LYS A 48 3.05 -6.57 -30.03
C LYS A 48 3.41 -5.29 -30.81
N ALA A 49 3.41 -4.14 -30.15
CA ALA A 49 3.83 -2.87 -30.75
C ALA A 49 5.30 -2.87 -31.19
N GLN A 50 6.20 -3.43 -30.36
CA GLN A 50 7.62 -3.55 -30.71
C GLN A 50 7.84 -4.52 -31.88
N GLN A 51 7.15 -5.66 -31.87
CA GLN A 51 7.18 -6.61 -32.98
C GLN A 51 6.68 -5.97 -34.28
N ARG A 52 5.55 -5.26 -34.25
CA ARG A 52 5.03 -4.51 -35.41
C ARG A 52 6.03 -3.47 -35.91
N ALA A 53 6.66 -2.71 -35.00
CA ALA A 53 7.69 -1.74 -35.39
C ALA A 53 8.89 -2.41 -36.06
N ALA A 54 9.33 -3.57 -35.57
CA ALA A 54 10.40 -4.35 -36.17
C ALA A 54 9.99 -4.90 -37.55
N ILE A 55 8.77 -5.42 -37.69
CA ILE A 55 8.22 -5.90 -38.97
C ILE A 55 8.19 -4.74 -39.99
N HIS A 56 7.68 -3.57 -39.61
CA HIS A 56 7.69 -2.40 -40.50
C HIS A 56 9.10 -1.97 -40.90
N SER A 57 10.10 -2.08 -40.00
CA SER A 57 11.49 -1.79 -40.37
C SER A 57 12.07 -2.82 -41.35
N GLN A 58 11.68 -4.09 -41.25
CA GLN A 58 12.09 -5.13 -42.19
C GLN A 58 11.40 -4.98 -43.55
N MET A 59 10.11 -4.61 -43.58
CA MET A 59 9.38 -4.33 -44.81
C MET A 59 10.05 -3.22 -45.62
N LEU A 60 10.49 -2.13 -44.97
CA LEU A 60 11.16 -1.03 -45.65
C LEU A 60 12.48 -1.42 -46.36
N GLN A 61 13.09 -2.55 -46.00
CA GLN A 61 14.31 -3.04 -46.65
C GLN A 61 14.02 -3.88 -47.91
N ARG A 62 12.77 -4.28 -48.14
CA ARG A 62 12.34 -5.09 -49.28
C ARG A 62 11.77 -4.22 -50.40
N LYS A 63 11.94 -4.64 -51.65
CA LYS A 63 11.26 -4.02 -52.80
C LYS A 63 9.74 -4.16 -52.62
N GLY A 64 8.99 -3.06 -52.80
CA GLY A 64 7.53 -3.02 -52.56
C GLY A 64 7.11 -2.88 -51.10
N GLY A 65 8.02 -3.05 -50.12
CA GLY A 65 7.63 -3.04 -48.71
C GLY A 65 7.22 -1.67 -48.15
N LEU A 66 7.46 -0.58 -48.89
CA LEU A 66 6.89 0.73 -48.57
C LEU A 66 5.38 0.75 -48.81
N GLU A 67 4.90 0.11 -49.87
CA GLU A 67 3.48 0.01 -50.22
C GLU A 67 2.75 -0.90 -49.22
N GLU A 68 3.34 -2.05 -48.90
CA GLU A 68 2.82 -2.96 -47.86
C GLU A 68 2.69 -2.27 -46.49
N ARG A 69 3.76 -1.58 -46.07
CA ARG A 69 3.73 -0.81 -44.82
C ARG A 69 2.65 0.27 -44.84
N ASN A 70 2.48 0.96 -45.97
CA ASN A 70 1.45 1.99 -46.10
C ASN A 70 0.04 1.38 -46.04
N ALA A 71 -0.20 0.24 -46.66
CA ALA A 71 -1.45 -0.49 -46.57
C ALA A 71 -1.77 -0.88 -45.11
N ASP A 72 -0.79 -1.39 -44.36
CA ASP A 72 -0.95 -1.71 -42.94
C ASP A 72 -1.26 -0.47 -42.10
N LEU A 73 -0.55 0.64 -42.33
CA LEU A 73 -0.79 1.90 -41.63
C LEU A 73 -2.18 2.46 -41.94
N LEU A 74 -2.62 2.42 -43.20
CA LEU A 74 -3.96 2.81 -43.62
C LEU A 74 -5.02 1.92 -42.97
N GLY A 75 -4.82 0.60 -42.93
CA GLY A 75 -5.72 -0.33 -42.23
C GLY A 75 -5.81 -0.03 -40.72
N THR A 76 -4.72 0.40 -40.08
CA THR A 76 -4.79 0.87 -38.68
C THR A 76 -5.52 2.20 -38.54
N ALA A 77 -5.39 3.11 -39.51
CA ALA A 77 -6.08 4.40 -39.52
C ALA A 77 -7.59 4.23 -39.68
N ILE A 78 -8.03 3.34 -40.58
CA ILE A 78 -9.45 2.99 -40.78
C ILE A 78 -10.04 2.43 -39.48
N ARG A 79 -9.35 1.50 -38.81
CA ARG A 79 -9.79 0.98 -37.50
C ARG A 79 -9.92 2.07 -36.44
N ARG A 80 -8.98 3.02 -36.39
CA ARG A 80 -9.09 4.18 -35.48
C ARG A 80 -10.27 5.08 -35.85
N ALA A 81 -10.51 5.31 -37.13
CA ALA A 81 -11.64 6.09 -37.62
C ALA A 81 -12.98 5.42 -37.27
N ALA A 82 -13.04 4.09 -37.30
CA ALA A 82 -14.17 3.29 -36.83
C ALA A 82 -14.34 3.29 -35.30
N GLY A 83 -13.48 4.00 -34.56
CA GLY A 83 -13.56 4.13 -33.10
C GLY A 83 -12.78 3.09 -32.30
N GLU A 84 -12.02 2.20 -32.96
CA GLU A 84 -11.21 1.20 -32.26
C GLU A 84 -10.01 1.88 -31.55
N ARG A 85 -9.84 1.60 -30.24
CA ARG A 85 -8.73 2.15 -29.44
C ARG A 85 -7.44 1.38 -29.69
N VAL A 86 -6.81 1.68 -30.80
CA VAL A 86 -5.56 1.04 -31.23
C VAL A 86 -4.37 1.48 -30.35
N LYS A 87 -3.77 0.55 -29.61
CA LYS A 87 -2.65 0.75 -28.68
C LYS A 87 -1.30 0.35 -29.31
N ASP A 88 -0.85 1.11 -30.30
CA ASP A 88 0.34 0.72 -31.10
C ASP A 88 1.62 1.48 -30.78
N ASP A 89 1.56 2.55 -29.98
CA ASP A 89 2.74 3.39 -29.71
C ASP A 89 3.66 2.77 -28.63
N PRO A 90 4.84 2.21 -28.97
CA PRO A 90 5.68 1.51 -28.00
C PRO A 90 6.20 2.46 -26.92
N LYS A 91 6.56 3.71 -27.28
CA LYS A 91 7.02 4.73 -26.33
C LYS A 91 5.93 5.12 -25.32
N ARG A 92 4.67 5.23 -25.76
CA ARG A 92 3.56 5.58 -24.86
C ARG A 92 3.22 4.41 -23.93
N LEU A 93 3.21 3.18 -24.45
CA LEU A 93 3.00 1.97 -23.66
C LEU A 93 4.09 1.74 -22.61
N ALA A 94 5.35 1.96 -22.96
CA ALA A 94 6.47 1.88 -22.03
C ALA A 94 6.33 2.90 -20.89
N LYS A 95 5.97 4.16 -21.19
CA LYS A 95 5.69 5.19 -20.17
C LYS A 95 4.51 4.80 -19.27
N ALA A 96 3.43 4.26 -19.84
CA ALA A 96 2.27 3.80 -19.08
C ALA A 96 2.64 2.64 -18.13
N LEU A 97 3.44 1.68 -18.60
CA LEU A 97 3.99 0.59 -17.78
C LEU A 97 4.86 1.12 -16.64
N ALA A 98 5.77 2.05 -16.92
CA ALA A 98 6.63 2.66 -15.91
C ALA A 98 5.81 3.36 -14.81
N LYS A 99 4.80 4.15 -15.20
CA LYS A 99 3.86 4.78 -14.24
C LYS A 99 3.15 3.73 -13.39
N ARG A 100 2.68 2.64 -13.99
CA ARG A 100 1.98 1.55 -13.27
C ARG A 100 2.91 0.83 -12.29
N ARG A 101 4.16 0.56 -12.69
CA ARG A 101 5.21 0.02 -11.81
C ARG A 101 5.49 0.96 -10.64
N SER A 102 5.66 2.26 -10.90
CA SER A 102 5.85 3.26 -9.85
C SER A 102 4.69 3.30 -8.85
N LYS A 103 3.45 3.29 -9.35
CA LYS A 103 2.25 3.21 -8.48
C LYS A 103 2.27 1.97 -7.59
N LYS A 104 2.60 0.80 -8.15
CA LYS A 104 2.70 -0.45 -7.38
C LYS A 104 3.81 -0.42 -6.32
N ARG A 105 4.98 0.14 -6.65
CA ARG A 105 6.05 0.35 -5.66
C ARG A 105 5.61 1.32 -4.56
N SER A 106 4.95 2.41 -4.90
CA SER A 106 4.46 3.39 -3.92
C SER A 106 3.42 2.78 -2.99
N SER A 107 2.49 1.96 -3.51
CA SER A 107 1.53 1.25 -2.68
C SER A 107 2.25 0.25 -1.77
N ALA A 108 3.20 -0.53 -2.29
CA ALA A 108 3.96 -1.49 -1.48
C ALA A 108 4.72 -0.79 -0.34
N LYS A 109 5.38 0.35 -0.60
CA LYS A 109 6.02 1.16 0.44
C LYS A 109 5.05 1.63 1.51
N LYS A 110 3.85 2.09 1.11
CA LYS A 110 2.81 2.51 2.06
C LYS A 110 2.31 1.34 2.92
N TRP A 111 2.13 0.16 2.33
CA TRP A 111 1.73 -1.04 3.06
C TRP A 111 2.83 -1.50 4.03
N ALA A 112 4.08 -1.50 3.60
CA ALA A 112 5.22 -1.79 4.48
C ALA A 112 5.29 -0.80 5.66
N GLY A 113 5.15 0.49 5.41
CA GLY A 113 5.12 1.50 6.48
C GLY A 113 3.97 1.33 7.46
N ARG A 114 2.78 0.93 6.98
CA ARG A 114 1.64 0.61 7.84
C ARG A 114 1.92 -0.60 8.73
N LEU A 115 2.53 -1.66 8.19
CA LEU A 115 2.92 -2.84 8.97
C LEU A 115 3.96 -2.49 10.03
N GLU A 116 4.93 -1.63 9.71
CA GLU A 116 5.94 -1.16 10.66
C GLU A 116 5.32 -0.31 11.77
N GLN A 117 4.37 0.58 11.45
CA GLN A 117 3.63 1.36 12.44
C GLN A 117 2.81 0.47 13.37
N ILE A 118 2.14 -0.54 12.82
CA ILE A 118 1.41 -1.53 13.63
C ILE A 118 2.38 -2.26 14.57
N LYS A 119 3.52 -2.74 14.05
CA LYS A 119 4.55 -3.40 14.88
C LYS A 119 5.02 -2.49 16.02
N LYS A 120 5.40 -1.24 15.73
CA LYS A 120 5.81 -0.27 16.75
C LYS A 120 4.71 0.02 17.77
N SER A 121 3.45 0.10 17.35
CA SER A 121 2.34 0.32 18.27
C SER A 121 2.13 -0.86 19.23
N VAL A 122 2.33 -2.09 18.75
CA VAL A 122 2.27 -3.30 19.59
C VAL A 122 3.46 -3.32 20.56
N ASP A 123 4.67 -3.09 20.06
CA ASP A 123 5.88 -3.06 20.88
C ASP A 123 5.75 -2.00 21.99
N ASN A 124 5.28 -0.79 21.67
CA ASN A 124 5.04 0.26 22.66
C ASN A 124 4.02 -0.15 23.74
N VAL A 125 2.92 -0.82 23.39
CA VAL A 125 1.94 -1.30 24.37
C VAL A 125 2.52 -2.39 25.28
N VAL A 126 3.40 -3.25 24.75
CA VAL A 126 4.11 -4.28 25.54
C VAL A 126 5.08 -3.62 26.51
N GLU A 127 5.88 -2.67 26.04
CA GLU A 127 6.82 -1.91 26.88
C GLU A 127 6.10 -1.07 27.94
N GLU A 128 4.99 -0.42 27.60
CA GLU A 128 4.16 0.30 28.57
C GLU A 128 3.61 -0.63 29.65
N LYS A 129 3.14 -1.84 29.30
CA LYS A 129 2.71 -2.84 30.29
C LYS A 129 3.88 -3.34 31.15
N GLY A 130 5.05 -3.59 30.57
CA GLY A 130 6.25 -4.03 31.27
C GLY A 130 6.73 -3.00 32.28
N THR A 131 6.87 -1.75 31.84
CA THR A 131 7.31 -0.62 32.68
C THR A 131 6.28 -0.24 33.74
N SER A 132 4.98 -0.30 33.44
CA SER A 132 3.91 -0.10 34.43
C SER A 132 3.94 -1.16 35.52
N ARG A 133 4.18 -2.42 35.15
CA ARG A 133 4.32 -3.52 36.10
C ARG A 133 5.56 -3.31 36.96
N ALA A 134 6.72 -3.00 36.36
CA ALA A 134 7.97 -2.75 37.08
C ALA A 134 7.87 -1.55 38.05
N LYS A 135 7.28 -0.42 37.62
CA LYS A 135 7.03 0.75 38.48
C LYS A 135 6.10 0.40 39.66
N LYS A 136 5.07 -0.41 39.44
CA LYS A 136 4.17 -0.88 40.50
C LYS A 136 4.88 -1.80 41.51
N TRP A 137 5.82 -2.63 41.06
CA TRP A 137 6.65 -3.46 41.94
C TRP A 137 7.63 -2.61 42.75
N GLN A 138 8.32 -1.65 42.12
CA GLN A 138 9.22 -0.72 42.83
C GLN A 138 8.46 0.12 43.88
N GLN A 139 7.27 0.63 43.53
CA GLN A 139 6.45 1.40 44.47
C GLN A 139 5.94 0.55 45.65
N LYS A 140 5.65 -0.74 45.44
CA LYS A 140 5.32 -1.68 46.52
C LYS A 140 6.53 -1.95 47.43
N GLN A 141 7.74 -2.10 46.87
CA GLN A 141 8.95 -2.31 47.67
C GLN A 141 9.39 -1.06 48.44
N SER A 142 9.22 0.15 47.88
CA SER A 142 9.51 1.39 48.62
C SER A 142 8.54 1.61 49.79
N LEU A 143 7.27 1.22 49.65
CA LEU A 143 6.27 1.29 50.72
C LEU A 143 6.48 0.24 51.83
N SER A 144 7.11 -0.91 51.53
CA SER A 144 7.44 -1.91 52.55
C SER A 144 8.69 -1.55 53.36
N ASN A 145 9.66 -0.84 52.77
CA ASN A 145 10.86 -0.40 53.48
C ASN A 145 10.61 0.86 54.33
N GLY A 146 9.78 1.79 53.88
CA GLY A 146 9.44 3.00 54.67
C GLY A 146 8.71 2.71 55.99
N LYS A 147 8.03 1.56 56.12
CA LYS A 147 7.38 1.14 57.38
C LYS A 147 8.35 0.61 58.45
N LYS A 148 9.61 0.32 58.10
CA LYS A 148 10.64 -0.06 59.09
C LYS A 148 11.35 1.15 59.70
N ASP A 149 11.47 2.25 58.95
CA ASP A 149 12.14 3.47 59.44
C ASP A 149 11.25 4.40 60.29
N ASP A 150 9.92 4.26 60.20
CA ASP A 150 8.98 5.07 61.01
C ASP A 150 8.78 4.55 62.44
N LYS A 151 9.25 3.33 62.76
CA LYS A 151 9.24 2.80 64.14
C LYS A 151 10.47 3.18 64.95
N SER A 152 11.57 3.60 64.32
CA SER A 152 12.80 4.03 65.01
C SER A 152 12.90 5.53 65.27
N ARG A 153 11.98 6.34 64.73
CA ARG A 153 11.95 7.80 64.90
C ARG A 153 10.91 8.32 65.91
N LYS A 154 10.21 7.43 66.63
CA LYS A 154 9.17 7.82 67.62
C LYS A 154 9.69 8.06 69.04
N SER A 155 11.01 8.08 69.23
CA SER A 155 11.66 8.49 70.48
C SER A 155 12.60 9.66 70.18
N PHE A 156 12.05 10.86 70.05
CA PHE A 156 12.64 12.17 70.30
C PHE A 156 11.89 13.18 69.45
N LYS A 157 11.23 14.13 70.12
CA LYS A 157 11.24 15.57 69.84
C LYS A 157 9.87 16.21 70.09
N GLU A 158 9.81 16.88 71.23
CA GLU A 158 8.83 17.90 71.61
C GLU A 158 8.70 19.02 70.58
N LYS A 159 7.50 19.64 70.60
CA LYS A 159 7.17 21.04 70.29
C LYS A 159 7.86 21.72 69.11
N SER A 160 7.10 22.03 68.05
CA SER A 160 6.69 23.42 67.75
C SER A 160 5.97 23.54 66.40
N SER A 161 4.88 24.33 66.46
CA SER A 161 4.35 25.29 65.48
C SER A 161 4.19 24.95 63.98
N ARG A 162 2.92 25.08 63.56
CA ARG A 162 2.42 25.85 62.40
C ARG A 162 2.73 25.32 60.99
N GLY A 163 1.71 24.69 60.42
CA GLY A 163 0.97 25.26 59.28
C GLY A 163 1.72 25.34 57.94
N GLY A 164 1.73 24.23 57.19
CA GLY A 164 2.14 24.21 55.79
C GLY A 164 0.94 24.31 54.84
N GLU A 165 0.82 25.45 54.15
CA GLU A 165 -0.11 25.65 53.04
C GLU A 165 0.49 25.15 51.71
N LYS A 166 -0.07 24.03 51.24
CA LYS A 166 -0.51 23.70 49.87
C LYS A 166 0.02 24.50 48.64
N ARG A 167 0.33 23.67 47.62
CA ARG A 167 0.26 23.88 46.13
C ARG A 167 1.48 24.58 45.51
N GLY A 168 1.99 24.20 44.36
CA GLY A 168 1.59 23.20 43.37
C GLY A 168 2.52 23.33 42.16
N HIS A 169 2.92 22.21 41.59
CA HIS A 169 3.69 22.14 40.36
C HIS A 169 2.71 22.17 39.17
N SER A 170 2.88 23.10 38.22
CA SER A 170 2.20 23.07 36.91
C SER A 170 3.04 23.82 35.86
N VAL A 171 3.91 23.09 35.16
CA VAL A 171 3.83 22.76 33.72
C VAL A 171 3.90 23.97 32.77
N ARG A 172 5.12 24.15 32.27
CA ARG A 172 5.53 24.90 31.08
C ARG A 172 4.86 24.33 29.83
N ASN A 173 3.83 24.99 29.32
CA ASN A 173 3.15 24.61 28.08
C ASN A 173 3.90 25.16 26.85
N LYS A 174 4.99 24.49 26.42
CA LYS A 174 5.63 24.74 25.11
C LYS A 174 4.83 24.02 24.02
N ARG A 175 3.86 24.71 23.42
CA ARG A 175 3.26 24.28 22.15
C ARG A 175 4.29 24.47 21.03
N ASN A 176 4.75 23.37 20.44
CA ASN A 176 5.38 23.38 19.14
C ASN A 176 4.30 23.55 18.05
N PRO A 177 4.61 24.25 16.95
CA PRO A 177 3.63 24.66 15.94
C PRO A 177 3.30 23.50 15.00
N GLN A 178 2.02 23.14 14.90
CA GLN A 178 1.47 22.50 13.71
C GLN A 178 1.04 23.58 12.73
N GLY A 179 1.54 23.49 11.50
CA GLY A 179 0.92 24.11 10.34
C GLY A 179 1.64 25.34 9.81
N SER A 180 2.61 25.14 8.90
CA SER A 180 2.71 25.86 7.62
C SER A 180 4.13 25.78 7.06
N SER A 181 4.37 24.85 6.14
CA SER A 181 5.25 25.16 5.00
C SER A 181 4.89 24.23 3.85
N LYS A 182 3.99 24.75 3.02
CA LYS A 182 3.78 24.32 1.64
C LYS A 182 5.16 24.25 0.96
N LYS A 183 5.70 23.05 0.72
CA LYS A 183 6.72 22.88 -0.32
C LYS A 183 5.99 22.84 -1.66
N ALA A 184 5.81 24.02 -2.25
CA ALA A 184 5.43 24.17 -3.64
C ALA A 184 6.51 23.54 -4.54
N PRO A 185 6.16 22.89 -5.66
CA PRO A 185 7.14 22.54 -6.68
C PRO A 185 7.62 23.80 -7.39
N MET A 186 8.91 24.11 -7.31
CA MET A 186 9.55 25.11 -8.18
C MET A 186 9.42 24.65 -9.63
N VAL A 187 8.59 25.37 -10.38
CA VAL A 187 8.58 25.36 -11.84
C VAL A 187 9.86 26.06 -12.29
N SER A 188 10.84 25.30 -12.79
CA SER A 188 11.98 25.88 -13.49
C SER A 188 11.59 26.11 -14.95
N THR A 189 11.10 27.31 -15.26
CA THR A 189 11.04 27.81 -16.64
C THR A 189 12.46 28.17 -17.09
N LYS A 190 13.18 27.21 -17.70
CA LYS A 190 14.35 27.57 -18.52
C LYS A 190 13.85 28.01 -19.91
N LYS A 191 13.62 29.31 -20.01
CA LYS A 191 13.52 30.06 -21.27
C LYS A 191 14.94 30.16 -21.85
N ALA A 192 15.29 29.32 -22.81
CA ALA A 192 16.52 29.47 -23.59
C ALA A 192 16.21 30.28 -24.85
N ARG A 193 16.98 31.35 -25.01
CA ARG A 193 16.89 32.39 -26.04
C ARG A 193 17.10 31.79 -27.43
N ARG A 194 16.31 32.29 -28.38
CA ARG A 194 16.67 32.36 -29.81
C ARG A 194 18.02 33.08 -29.90
N LYS A 195 18.98 32.51 -30.61
CA LYS A 195 20.00 33.28 -31.32
C LYS A 195 19.77 33.04 -32.80
N SER A 196 19.70 34.17 -33.49
CA SER A 196 19.88 34.39 -34.92
C SER A 196 20.99 33.55 -35.51
#